data_AF-A0A959BEG9-F1
#
_entry.id   AF-A0A959BEG9-F1
#
_cell.length_a   1.000
_cell.length_b   1.000
_cell.length_c   1.000
_cell.angle_alpha   90.00
_cell.angle_beta   90.00
_cell.angle_gamma   90.00
#
_symmetry.space_group_name_H-M   'P 1'
#
loop_
_entity.id
_entity.type
_entity.pdbx_description
1 polymer ?
#
loop_
_entity_poly.entity_id
_entity_poly.type
_entity_poly.pdbx_seq_one_letter_code
_entity_poly.pdbx_strand_id
1 'polypeptide(L)'
;MKNKTVVSILLIIGIVLVANLISQQLFFRVDLTENGQYTLSQATKDILRNLKEPVTVTAYFSENMPPNIEKARRDFQEMLVEYANLSKGYVDYQFINPDEEEEKQQAAQAGIQPVMITLREKDQAQQQQAFLGAVVQMGGQKETIPFIQPGAPIEYELSTSIKKLSVSEKPAVGLVQGHGEPPLSELGQALQSLSILYNVENVDLQNEASIPDRFRAIAIVAPRDTLPPGQLNKLDDYLSRGGKLFIALNTVDGDLQNAQGNAISTGLERWLQQKGIEVSPSFIIDAQCGSVQVRQQQGFLTFNTAVQFPYLPIINNFPEHPITRGLEQVILSFASPLRFVGDSTTRFTPIALTSVKSGIVNPPVFFDINKQWTDADFPMSNLIVGGVLEGNLVGNAYSRIVVIGDGDFPLSGQGRQGGDNISLMVNSIDWLSDDTGLIELRTKGVASRPIGQEYLSDEASSKRTFLKYLNFGLPILLVLIYGFIRVQRQKSLRLKRMQERYV
;
A
#
# COMPACT_ATOMS: atom_id res chain seq x y z
N MET A 1 -59.65 4.42 -32.08
CA MET A 1 -58.59 3.60 -31.43
C MET A 1 -57.20 3.82 -32.01
N LYS A 2 -57.02 4.11 -33.32
CA LYS A 2 -55.71 4.36 -33.94
C LYS A 2 -54.93 5.56 -33.35
N ASN A 3 -55.59 6.67 -33.01
CA ASN A 3 -54.90 7.88 -32.49
C ASN A 3 -54.28 7.71 -31.10
N LYS A 4 -54.91 6.97 -30.16
CA LYS A 4 -54.31 6.71 -28.83
C LYS A 4 -53.03 5.85 -28.95
N THR A 5 -52.94 4.97 -29.96
CA THR A 5 -51.75 4.16 -30.21
C THR A 5 -50.61 4.99 -30.80
N VAL A 6 -50.92 5.86 -31.77
CA VAL A 6 -49.93 6.78 -32.37
C VAL A 6 -49.36 7.74 -31.32
N VAL A 7 -50.22 8.34 -30.48
CA VAL A 7 -49.77 9.23 -29.39
C VAL A 7 -48.90 8.47 -28.39
N SER A 8 -49.24 7.23 -28.04
CA SER A 8 -48.42 6.41 -27.12
C SER A 8 -47.05 6.07 -27.72
N ILE A 9 -46.99 5.78 -29.03
CA ILE A 9 -45.72 5.50 -29.73
C ILE A 9 -44.85 6.76 -29.77
N LEU A 10 -45.42 7.91 -30.13
CA LEU A 10 -44.69 9.18 -30.16
C LEU A 10 -44.16 9.58 -28.78
N LEU A 11 -44.94 9.33 -27.71
CA LEU A 11 -44.53 9.64 -26.34
C LEU A 11 -43.40 8.72 -25.87
N ILE A 12 -43.42 7.43 -26.25
CA ILE A 12 -42.31 6.50 -25.98
C ILE A 12 -41.05 6.92 -26.74
N ILE A 13 -41.16 7.28 -28.02
CA ILE A 13 -40.02 7.78 -28.82
C ILE A 13 -39.47 9.06 -28.19
N GLY A 14 -40.34 9.98 -27.76
CA GLY A 14 -39.94 11.20 -27.04
C GLY A 14 -39.22 10.89 -25.72
N ILE A 15 -39.73 9.97 -24.90
CA ILE A 15 -39.06 9.54 -23.66
C ILE A 15 -37.71 8.90 -23.96
N VAL A 16 -37.61 8.04 -24.99
CA VAL A 16 -36.34 7.41 -25.36
C VAL A 16 -35.34 8.45 -25.86
N LEU A 17 -35.78 9.45 -26.63
CA LEU A 17 -34.92 10.55 -27.06
C LEU A 17 -34.45 11.41 -25.89
N VAL A 18 -35.35 11.77 -24.97
CA VAL A 18 -35.01 12.53 -23.76
C VAL A 18 -34.11 11.71 -22.83
N ALA A 19 -34.39 10.43 -22.65
CA ALA A 19 -33.54 9.53 -21.85
C ALA A 19 -32.16 9.34 -22.50
N ASN A 20 -32.07 9.29 -23.82
CA ASN A 20 -30.79 9.24 -24.54
C ASN A 20 -30.02 10.57 -24.38
N LEU A 21 -30.68 11.72 -24.53
CA LEU A 21 -30.10 13.04 -24.29
C LEU A 21 -29.61 13.21 -22.85
N ILE A 22 -30.41 12.79 -21.87
CA ILE A 22 -30.04 12.82 -20.45
C ILE A 22 -28.92 11.82 -20.17
N SER A 23 -28.97 10.62 -20.76
CA SER A 23 -27.91 9.61 -20.62
C SER A 23 -26.57 10.07 -21.19
N GLN A 24 -26.57 10.97 -22.18
CA GLN A 24 -25.36 11.57 -22.71
C GLN A 24 -24.77 12.66 -21.78
N GLN A 25 -25.58 13.27 -20.91
CA GLN A 25 -25.16 14.34 -19.99
C GLN A 25 -24.93 13.86 -18.56
N LEU A 26 -25.64 12.81 -18.12
CA LEU A 26 -25.57 12.22 -16.79
C LEU A 26 -25.06 10.78 -16.91
N PHE A 27 -23.76 10.63 -17.03
CA PHE A 27 -23.09 9.34 -16.92
C PHE A 27 -23.01 8.93 -15.44
N PHE A 28 -23.77 7.92 -15.05
CA PHE A 28 -23.64 7.29 -13.73
C PHE A 28 -22.79 6.02 -13.88
N ARG A 29 -21.54 6.07 -13.44
CA ARG A 29 -20.63 4.92 -13.40
C ARG A 29 -20.44 4.49 -11.95
N VAL A 30 -20.74 3.23 -11.67
CA VAL A 30 -20.44 2.62 -10.37
C VAL A 30 -19.30 1.65 -10.57
N ASP A 31 -18.24 1.85 -9.80
CA ASP A 31 -17.16 0.89 -9.72
C ASP A 31 -17.51 -0.20 -8.72
N LEU A 32 -17.69 -1.42 -9.22
CA LEU A 32 -18.02 -2.59 -8.41
C LEU A 32 -16.78 -3.43 -8.08
N THR A 33 -15.58 -2.94 -8.40
CA THR A 33 -14.34 -3.60 -8.00
C THR A 33 -14.10 -3.41 -6.51
N GLU A 34 -13.62 -4.45 -5.84
CA GLU A 34 -13.38 -4.49 -4.40
C GLU A 34 -12.53 -3.31 -3.88
N ASN A 35 -11.56 -2.84 -4.68
CA ASN A 35 -10.65 -1.75 -4.31
C ASN A 35 -10.94 -0.43 -5.06
N GLY A 36 -12.02 -0.32 -5.83
CA GLY A 36 -12.29 0.86 -6.65
C GLY A 36 -11.17 1.14 -7.68
N GLN A 37 -10.76 0.11 -8.43
CA GLN A 37 -9.67 0.17 -9.43
C GLN A 37 -9.92 1.18 -10.56
N TYR A 38 -11.16 1.54 -10.81
CA TYR A 38 -11.59 2.48 -11.85
C TYR A 38 -12.13 3.79 -11.29
N THR A 39 -11.90 4.07 -10.00
CA THR A 39 -12.30 5.30 -9.32
C THR A 39 -11.09 5.91 -8.65
N LEU A 40 -10.85 7.22 -8.75
CA LEU A 40 -9.74 7.82 -8.02
C LEU A 40 -9.88 7.65 -6.50
N SER A 41 -8.76 7.35 -5.86
CA SER A 41 -8.61 7.28 -4.42
C SER A 41 -8.99 8.61 -3.76
N GLN A 42 -9.33 8.53 -2.47
CA GLN A 42 -9.64 9.74 -1.72
C GLN A 42 -8.42 10.67 -1.64
N ALA A 43 -7.23 10.10 -1.46
CA ALA A 43 -5.99 10.84 -1.46
C ALA A 43 -5.72 11.57 -2.79
N THR A 44 -5.91 10.93 -3.95
CA THR A 44 -5.79 11.62 -5.25
C THR A 44 -6.78 12.79 -5.35
N LYS A 45 -8.04 12.58 -4.94
CA LYS A 45 -9.04 13.64 -4.94
C LYS A 45 -8.60 14.82 -4.05
N ASP A 46 -8.03 14.53 -2.89
CA ASP A 46 -7.58 15.56 -1.96
C ASP A 46 -6.31 16.28 -2.44
N ILE A 47 -5.39 15.58 -3.10
CA ILE A 47 -4.24 16.20 -3.79
C ILE A 47 -4.75 17.18 -4.84
N LEU A 48 -5.62 16.71 -5.75
CA LEU A 48 -6.11 17.50 -6.88
C LEU A 48 -6.95 18.71 -6.45
N ARG A 49 -7.73 18.60 -5.38
CA ARG A 49 -8.53 19.71 -4.84
C ARG A 49 -7.70 20.78 -4.14
N ASN A 50 -6.54 20.42 -3.61
CA ASN A 50 -5.68 21.31 -2.84
C ASN A 50 -4.51 21.89 -3.65
N LEU A 51 -4.49 21.67 -4.98
CA LEU A 51 -3.49 22.27 -5.86
C LEU A 51 -3.59 23.80 -5.81
N LYS A 52 -2.45 24.44 -5.58
CA LYS A 52 -2.32 25.92 -5.54
C LYS A 52 -1.79 26.50 -6.85
N GLU A 53 -1.13 25.68 -7.65
CA GLU A 53 -0.50 26.04 -8.92
C GLU A 53 -0.98 25.10 -10.03
N PRO A 54 -1.06 25.58 -11.28
CA PRO A 54 -1.43 24.75 -12.40
C PRO A 54 -0.33 23.71 -12.70
N VAL A 55 -0.77 22.50 -13.00
CA VAL A 55 0.05 21.34 -13.35
C VAL A 55 -0.24 20.98 -14.80
N THR A 56 0.81 20.81 -15.60
CA THR A 56 0.70 20.31 -16.98
C THR A 56 1.29 18.91 -17.06
N VAL A 57 0.51 17.95 -17.56
CA VAL A 57 0.96 16.58 -17.80
C VAL A 57 1.13 16.35 -19.30
N THR A 58 2.37 16.18 -19.77
CA THR A 58 2.68 15.85 -21.16
C THR A 58 2.95 14.37 -21.29
N ALA A 59 2.02 13.65 -21.90
CA ALA A 59 2.05 12.21 -22.13
C ALA A 59 2.62 11.89 -23.52
N TYR A 60 3.69 11.10 -23.58
CA TYR A 60 4.29 10.62 -24.83
C TYR A 60 3.89 9.16 -25.02
N PHE A 61 2.94 8.93 -25.93
CA PHE A 61 2.41 7.60 -26.25
C PHE A 61 2.39 7.40 -27.77
N SER A 62 3.15 6.40 -28.25
CA SER A 62 3.11 6.01 -29.65
C SER A 62 1.77 5.37 -30.03
N GLU A 63 1.28 5.61 -31.25
CA GLU A 63 0.06 5.00 -31.78
C GLU A 63 0.32 3.71 -32.58
N ASN A 64 -0.76 3.04 -32.99
CA ASN A 64 -0.74 1.81 -33.79
C ASN A 64 -0.01 0.66 -33.08
N MET A 65 -0.15 0.61 -31.76
CA MET A 65 0.52 -0.36 -30.91
C MET A 65 -0.35 -1.62 -30.69
N PRO A 66 0.21 -2.73 -30.15
CA PRO A 66 -0.60 -3.90 -29.85
C PRO A 66 -1.73 -3.57 -28.84
N PRO A 67 -2.83 -4.34 -28.82
CA PRO A 67 -4.04 -3.99 -28.09
C PRO A 67 -3.87 -3.66 -26.59
N ASN A 68 -2.89 -4.28 -25.93
CA ASN A 68 -2.57 -4.02 -24.52
C ASN A 68 -2.00 -2.62 -24.28
N ILE A 69 -1.20 -2.10 -25.21
CA ILE A 69 -0.60 -0.77 -25.13
C ILE A 69 -1.61 0.30 -25.53
N GLU A 70 -2.38 0.06 -26.59
CA GLU A 70 -3.50 0.93 -26.98
C GLU A 70 -4.54 1.05 -25.84
N LYS A 71 -4.77 -0.04 -25.10
CA LYS A 71 -5.58 0.01 -23.89
C LYS A 71 -4.95 0.90 -22.82
N ALA A 72 -3.66 0.73 -22.52
CA ALA A 72 -2.97 1.54 -21.52
C ALA A 72 -2.99 3.04 -21.87
N ARG A 73 -2.81 3.40 -23.15
CA ARG A 73 -2.94 4.77 -23.65
C ARG A 73 -4.33 5.34 -23.35
N ARG A 74 -5.38 4.62 -23.72
CA ARG A 74 -6.78 5.05 -23.47
C ARG A 74 -7.07 5.18 -21.99
N ASP A 75 -6.69 4.19 -21.18
CA ASP A 75 -6.89 4.21 -19.73
C ASP A 75 -6.18 5.43 -19.11
N PHE A 76 -4.95 5.73 -19.54
CA PHE A 76 -4.20 6.90 -19.07
C PHE A 76 -4.85 8.22 -19.49
N GLN A 77 -5.35 8.30 -20.73
CA GLN A 77 -6.07 9.47 -21.22
C GLN A 77 -7.37 9.70 -20.45
N GLU A 78 -8.16 8.67 -20.20
CA GLU A 78 -9.37 8.74 -19.38
C GLU A 78 -9.06 9.23 -17.96
N MET A 79 -7.97 8.73 -17.37
CA MET A 79 -7.52 9.18 -16.05
C MET A 79 -7.13 10.67 -16.03
N LEU A 80 -6.40 11.16 -17.04
CA LEU A 80 -6.04 12.58 -17.11
C LEU A 80 -7.25 13.50 -17.30
N VAL A 81 -8.26 13.05 -18.05
CA VAL A 81 -9.56 13.74 -18.12
C VAL A 81 -10.22 13.83 -16.75
N GLU A 82 -10.20 12.74 -15.97
CA GLU A 82 -10.74 12.73 -14.61
C GLU A 82 -9.96 13.68 -13.68
N TYR A 83 -8.63 13.70 -13.78
CA TYR A 83 -7.76 14.61 -13.01
C TYR A 83 -8.05 16.08 -13.34
N ALA A 84 -8.17 16.42 -14.63
CA ALA A 84 -8.50 17.77 -15.09
C ALA A 84 -9.87 18.24 -14.59
N ASN A 85 -10.87 17.36 -14.65
CA ASN A 85 -12.23 17.65 -14.18
C ASN A 85 -12.28 17.85 -12.65
N LEU A 86 -11.62 16.97 -11.88
CA LEU A 86 -11.64 17.03 -10.41
C LEU A 86 -10.84 18.20 -9.84
N SER A 87 -9.72 18.54 -10.48
CA SER A 87 -8.88 19.69 -10.11
C SER A 87 -9.50 21.03 -10.52
N LYS A 88 -10.66 21.04 -11.19
CA LYS A 88 -11.35 22.24 -11.69
C LYS A 88 -10.45 23.09 -12.61
N GLY A 89 -9.68 22.43 -13.47
CA GLY A 89 -8.80 23.08 -14.45
C GLY A 89 -7.40 23.45 -13.93
N TYR A 90 -7.03 23.05 -12.71
CA TYR A 90 -5.64 23.15 -12.25
C TYR A 90 -4.73 22.08 -12.86
N VAL A 91 -5.27 20.97 -13.35
CA VAL A 91 -4.52 19.99 -14.14
C VAL A 91 -4.90 20.15 -15.61
N ASP A 92 -3.91 20.47 -16.43
CA ASP A 92 -3.97 20.42 -17.89
C ASP A 92 -3.12 19.25 -18.41
N TYR A 93 -3.44 18.75 -19.60
CA TYR A 93 -2.70 17.63 -20.17
C TYR A 93 -2.59 17.68 -21.69
N GLN A 94 -1.51 17.11 -22.21
CA GLN A 94 -1.21 17.01 -23.63
C GLN A 94 -0.82 15.58 -23.96
N PHE A 95 -1.36 15.02 -25.05
CA PHE A 95 -0.92 13.74 -25.60
C PHE A 95 -0.15 14.00 -26.87
N ILE A 96 1.11 13.56 -26.88
CA ILE A 96 2.02 13.66 -28.01
C ILE A 96 2.27 12.25 -28.51
N ASN A 97 2.11 12.06 -29.82
CA ASN A 97 2.53 10.87 -30.52
C ASN A 97 3.93 11.10 -31.11
N PRO A 98 5.00 10.50 -30.55
CA PRO A 98 6.35 10.73 -31.02
C PRO A 98 6.70 9.88 -32.25
N ASP A 99 6.05 10.20 -33.38
CA ASP A 99 6.32 9.57 -34.68
C ASP A 99 7.41 10.30 -35.45
N GLU A 100 7.43 11.64 -35.39
CA GLU A 100 8.49 12.45 -36.00
C GLU A 100 9.74 12.55 -35.12
N GLU A 101 10.86 12.90 -35.73
CA GLU A 101 12.16 12.89 -35.05
C GLU A 101 12.27 13.96 -33.97
N GLU A 102 11.55 15.08 -34.11
CA GLU A 102 11.54 16.16 -33.14
C GLU A 102 10.88 15.72 -31.82
N GLU A 103 9.68 15.14 -31.88
CA GLU A 103 8.96 14.65 -30.71
C GLU A 103 9.70 13.51 -30.01
N LYS A 104 10.37 12.63 -30.78
CA LYS A 104 11.24 11.58 -30.23
C LYS A 104 12.40 12.18 -29.43
N GLN A 105 13.04 13.23 -29.96
CA GLN A 105 14.11 13.94 -29.26
C GLN A 105 13.58 14.64 -28.01
N GLN A 106 12.40 15.26 -28.07
CA GLN A 106 11.76 15.89 -26.91
C GLN A 106 11.45 14.86 -25.82
N ALA A 107 10.86 13.71 -26.18
CA ALA A 107 10.59 12.63 -25.24
C ALA A 107 11.88 12.12 -24.57
N ALA A 108 12.93 11.90 -25.36
CA ALA A 108 14.22 11.45 -24.85
C ALA A 108 14.88 12.49 -23.92
N GLN A 109 14.85 13.78 -24.28
CA GLN A 109 15.33 14.89 -23.43
C GLN A 109 14.53 15.04 -22.14
N ALA A 110 13.25 14.66 -22.18
CA ALA A 110 12.41 14.63 -21.01
C ALA A 110 12.67 13.41 -20.11
N GLY A 111 13.53 12.47 -20.52
CA GLY A 111 13.89 11.26 -19.77
C GLY A 111 13.03 10.04 -20.11
N ILE A 112 12.20 10.11 -21.16
CA ILE A 112 11.37 9.01 -21.65
C ILE A 112 12.11 8.32 -22.79
N GLN A 113 12.61 7.12 -22.54
CA GLN A 113 13.37 6.35 -23.51
C GLN A 113 12.45 5.42 -24.33
N PRO A 114 12.74 5.17 -25.61
CA PRO A 114 11.95 4.24 -26.40
C PRO A 114 12.11 2.80 -25.89
N VAL A 115 11.00 2.06 -25.84
CA VAL A 115 10.98 0.63 -25.55
C VAL A 115 10.72 -0.17 -26.82
N MET A 116 11.33 -1.35 -26.93
CA MET A 116 11.15 -2.23 -28.08
C MET A 116 9.92 -3.12 -27.88
N ILE A 117 8.89 -2.92 -28.69
CA ILE A 117 7.65 -3.69 -28.68
C ILE A 117 7.63 -4.66 -29.85
N THR A 118 7.22 -5.90 -29.61
CA THR A 118 7.06 -6.90 -30.67
C THR A 118 5.60 -6.93 -31.14
N LEU A 119 5.36 -6.46 -32.35
CA LEU A 119 4.08 -6.58 -33.06
C LEU A 119 4.03 -7.94 -33.74
N ARG A 120 3.04 -8.76 -33.38
CA ARG A 120 2.73 -10.01 -34.06
C ARG A 120 1.53 -9.81 -34.97
N GLU A 121 1.79 -9.63 -36.26
CA GLU A 121 0.74 -9.62 -37.28
C GLU A 121 0.75 -10.94 -38.03
N LYS A 122 -0.25 -11.79 -37.74
CA LYS A 122 -0.58 -13.08 -38.38
C LYS A 122 0.57 -14.10 -38.56
N ASP A 123 1.65 -13.75 -39.28
CA ASP A 123 2.82 -14.58 -39.60
C ASP A 123 4.19 -13.86 -39.50
N GLN A 124 4.25 -12.57 -39.15
CA GLN A 124 5.53 -11.84 -38.95
C GLN A 124 5.59 -11.17 -37.57
N ALA A 125 6.76 -11.29 -36.93
CA ALA A 125 7.11 -10.54 -35.72
C ALA A 125 8.01 -9.37 -36.13
N GLN A 126 7.48 -8.15 -36.06
CA GLN A 126 8.26 -6.93 -36.22
C GLN A 126 8.51 -6.30 -34.85
N GLN A 127 9.75 -5.86 -34.62
CA GLN A 127 10.08 -5.02 -33.46
C GLN A 127 9.93 -3.56 -33.86
N GLN A 128 9.12 -2.82 -33.11
CA GLN A 128 8.93 -1.38 -33.28
C GLN A 128 9.29 -0.66 -31.98
N GLN A 129 9.92 0.50 -32.10
CA GLN A 129 10.14 1.39 -30.96
C GLN A 129 8.84 2.10 -30.58
N ALA A 130 8.54 2.13 -29.30
CA ALA A 130 7.39 2.83 -28.75
C ALA A 130 7.80 3.69 -27.55
N PHE A 131 7.17 4.84 -27.39
CA PHE A 131 7.29 5.67 -26.20
C PHE A 131 6.03 5.50 -25.36
N LEU A 132 6.22 5.33 -24.05
CA LEU A 132 5.16 5.08 -23.08
C LEU A 132 5.54 5.78 -21.77
N GLY A 133 5.44 7.11 -21.73
CA GLY A 133 5.87 7.88 -20.55
C GLY A 133 5.12 9.19 -20.41
N ALA A 134 5.35 9.89 -19.31
CA ALA A 134 4.74 11.18 -19.06
C ALA A 134 5.67 12.12 -18.29
N VAL A 135 5.51 13.41 -18.50
CA VAL A 135 6.18 14.47 -17.75
C VAL A 135 5.13 15.26 -17.02
N VAL A 136 5.32 15.44 -15.73
CA VAL A 136 4.48 16.30 -14.89
C VAL A 136 5.27 17.57 -14.61
N GLN A 137 4.70 18.72 -14.95
CA GLN A 137 5.31 20.02 -14.75
C GLN A 137 4.42 20.90 -13.89
N MET A 138 5.01 21.60 -12.92
CA MET A 138 4.32 22.59 -12.10
C MET A 138 5.27 23.75 -11.82
N GLY A 139 4.92 24.94 -12.29
CA GLY A 139 5.83 26.09 -12.26
C GLY A 139 7.16 25.80 -12.98
N GLY A 140 8.28 25.99 -12.26
CA GLY A 140 9.64 25.71 -12.77
C GLY A 140 10.16 24.31 -12.48
N GLN A 141 9.37 23.45 -11.82
CA GLN A 141 9.78 22.09 -11.46
C GLN A 141 9.12 21.07 -12.38
N LYS A 142 9.82 19.95 -12.61
CA LYS A 142 9.30 18.83 -13.39
C LYS A 142 9.66 17.49 -12.76
N GLU A 143 8.75 16.53 -12.86
CA GLU A 143 8.95 15.12 -12.53
C GLU A 143 8.65 14.29 -13.78
N THR A 144 9.51 13.32 -14.08
CA THR A 144 9.33 12.43 -15.24
C THR A 144 8.92 11.04 -14.77
N ILE A 145 7.89 10.49 -15.41
CA ILE A 145 7.51 9.09 -15.37
C ILE A 145 8.12 8.45 -16.63
N PRO A 146 9.29 7.79 -16.53
CA PRO A 146 10.07 7.39 -17.69
C PRO A 146 9.42 6.26 -18.50
N PHE A 147 8.65 5.41 -17.81
CA PHE A 147 7.94 4.30 -18.43
C PHE A 147 6.64 4.01 -17.69
N ILE A 148 5.54 3.94 -18.42
CA ILE A 148 4.22 3.56 -17.93
C ILE A 148 3.95 2.13 -18.38
N GLN A 149 4.03 1.20 -17.43
CA GLN A 149 3.84 -0.22 -17.72
C GLN A 149 2.34 -0.52 -17.98
N PRO A 150 2.00 -1.20 -19.10
CA PRO A 150 0.62 -1.60 -19.36
C PRO A 150 0.07 -2.51 -18.25
N GLY A 151 -1.07 -2.13 -17.68
CA GLY A 151 -1.70 -2.85 -16.57
C GLY A 151 -1.16 -2.49 -15.18
N ALA A 152 -0.17 -1.60 -15.09
CA ALA A 152 0.29 -1.06 -13.83
C ALA A 152 -0.69 -0.01 -13.27
N PRO A 153 -0.67 0.22 -11.95
CA PRO A 153 -1.47 1.22 -11.25
C PRO A 153 -0.95 2.66 -11.46
N ILE A 154 -1.24 3.23 -12.63
CA ILE A 154 -0.68 4.53 -13.03
C ILE A 154 -1.12 5.70 -12.11
N GLU A 155 -2.27 5.56 -11.43
CA GLU A 155 -2.78 6.55 -10.47
C GLU A 155 -1.74 6.92 -9.42
N TYR A 156 -1.00 5.93 -8.91
CA TYR A 156 0.00 6.13 -7.87
C TYR A 156 1.17 6.97 -8.36
N GLU A 157 1.78 6.60 -9.49
CA GLU A 157 2.95 7.30 -10.04
C GLU A 157 2.61 8.74 -10.39
N LEU A 158 1.44 8.96 -11.02
CA LEU A 158 0.98 10.28 -11.41
C LEU A 158 0.65 11.14 -10.19
N SER A 159 -0.16 10.63 -9.25
CA SER A 159 -0.53 11.37 -8.03
C SER A 159 0.69 11.70 -7.18
N THR A 160 1.65 10.78 -7.08
CA THR A 160 2.90 10.99 -6.34
C THR A 160 3.74 12.07 -7.01
N SER A 161 3.88 12.04 -8.35
CA SER A 161 4.63 13.06 -9.09
C SER A 161 4.01 14.45 -8.91
N ILE A 162 2.69 14.55 -9.00
CA ILE A 162 1.95 15.79 -8.72
C ILE A 162 2.15 16.22 -7.26
N LYS A 163 2.05 15.30 -6.30
CA LYS A 163 2.25 15.62 -4.89
C LYS A 163 3.64 16.18 -4.62
N LYS A 164 4.69 15.51 -5.11
CA LYS A 164 6.09 15.96 -4.94
C LYS A 164 6.27 17.40 -5.40
N LEU A 165 5.69 17.76 -6.54
CA LEU A 165 5.74 19.12 -7.07
C LEU A 165 4.90 20.08 -6.23
N SER A 166 3.70 19.67 -5.81
CA SER A 166 2.77 20.50 -5.02
C SER A 166 3.25 20.83 -3.59
N VAL A 167 4.20 20.05 -3.05
CA VAL A 167 4.70 20.24 -1.68
C VAL A 167 5.75 21.34 -1.69
N SER A 168 5.32 22.56 -1.36
CA SER A 168 6.21 23.73 -1.23
C SER A 168 7.19 23.60 -0.05
N GLU A 169 6.74 22.98 1.06
CA GLU A 169 7.54 22.72 2.25
C GLU A 169 7.33 21.27 2.72
N LYS A 170 8.39 20.47 2.69
CA LYS A 170 8.33 19.07 3.14
C LYS A 170 8.15 19.02 4.67
N PRO A 171 7.14 18.31 5.19
CA PRO A 171 7.01 18.11 6.63
C PRO A 171 8.26 17.43 7.22
N ALA A 172 8.62 17.80 8.44
CA ALA A 172 9.77 17.24 9.12
C ALA A 172 9.43 15.91 9.81
N VAL A 173 10.30 14.91 9.67
CA VAL A 173 10.29 13.67 10.44
C VAL A 173 11.61 13.56 11.19
N GLY A 174 11.54 13.30 12.50
CA GLY A 174 12.74 13.20 13.33
C GLY A 174 13.20 11.75 13.46
N LEU A 175 14.50 11.50 13.31
CA LEU A 175 15.14 10.23 13.64
C LEU A 175 15.97 10.39 14.91
N VAL A 176 15.63 9.63 15.94
CA VAL A 176 16.42 9.65 17.18
C VAL A 176 17.80 9.04 16.93
N GLN A 177 18.82 9.71 17.46
CA GLN A 177 20.21 9.28 17.41
C GLN A 177 20.88 9.57 18.76
N GLY A 178 21.86 8.74 19.13
CA GLY A 178 22.72 8.95 20.29
C GLY A 178 22.65 7.84 21.34
N HIS A 179 21.95 6.75 21.07
CA HIS A 179 21.73 5.60 21.95
C HIS A 179 22.10 4.29 21.28
N GLY A 180 23.16 4.32 20.47
CA GLY A 180 23.63 3.16 19.73
C GLY A 180 22.71 2.73 18.58
N GLU A 181 21.82 3.61 18.11
CA GLU A 181 21.06 3.37 16.88
C GLU A 181 22.00 3.14 15.68
N PRO A 182 21.55 2.40 14.66
CA PRO A 182 22.30 2.22 13.44
C PRO A 182 22.63 3.55 12.76
N PRO A 183 23.82 3.68 12.15
CA PRO A 183 24.16 4.89 11.40
C PRO A 183 23.21 5.06 10.21
N LEU A 184 22.93 6.31 9.84
CA LEU A 184 22.02 6.63 8.74
C LEU A 184 22.37 5.96 7.41
N SER A 185 23.64 5.62 7.19
CA SER A 185 24.08 4.85 6.01
C SER A 185 23.42 3.48 5.91
N GLU A 186 23.15 2.82 7.04
CA GLU A 186 22.45 1.53 7.08
C GLU A 186 20.94 1.68 6.83
N LEU A 187 20.39 2.88 6.98
CA LEU A 187 19.01 3.22 6.63
C LEU A 187 18.89 3.88 5.24
N GLY A 188 19.95 3.87 4.43
CA GLY A 188 20.04 4.66 3.19
C GLY A 188 18.84 4.52 2.25
N GLN A 189 18.32 3.31 2.04
CA GLN A 189 17.15 3.07 1.18
C GLN A 189 15.84 3.60 1.79
N ALA A 190 15.66 3.42 3.10
CA ALA A 190 14.51 3.96 3.83
C ALA A 190 14.53 5.49 3.82
N LEU A 191 15.70 6.08 4.10
CA LEU A 191 15.91 7.53 4.04
C LEU A 191 15.67 8.09 2.64
N GLN A 192 16.15 7.41 1.60
CA GLN A 192 15.91 7.84 0.22
C GLN A 192 14.41 7.88 -0.10
N SER A 193 13.66 6.87 0.35
CA SER A 193 12.21 6.81 0.16
C SER A 193 11.46 7.87 0.97
N LEU A 194 11.82 8.08 2.24
CA LEU A 194 11.21 9.12 3.08
C LEU A 194 11.53 10.53 2.58
N SER A 195 12.76 10.77 2.11
CA SER A 195 13.21 12.08 1.63
C SER A 195 12.44 12.57 0.40
N ILE A 196 11.67 11.70 -0.26
CA ILE A 196 10.76 12.09 -1.33
C ILE A 196 9.71 13.08 -0.82
N LEU A 197 9.11 12.80 0.34
CA LEU A 197 7.97 13.56 0.87
C LEU A 197 8.29 14.33 2.16
N TYR A 198 9.32 13.94 2.90
CA TYR A 198 9.67 14.51 4.20
C TYR A 198 11.06 15.13 4.19
N ASN A 199 11.26 16.09 5.10
CA ASN A 199 12.59 16.48 5.53
C ASN A 199 12.96 15.60 6.73
N VAL A 200 13.90 14.67 6.55
CA VAL A 200 14.32 13.78 7.63
C VAL A 200 15.48 14.44 8.38
N GLU A 201 15.31 14.70 9.68
CA GLU A 201 16.30 15.36 10.53
C GLU A 201 16.66 14.47 11.71
N ASN A 202 17.90 14.61 12.20
CA ASN A 202 18.31 13.93 13.43
C ASN A 202 17.73 14.64 14.65
N VAL A 203 17.32 13.84 15.65
CA VAL A 203 16.82 14.32 16.94
C VAL A 203 17.71 13.77 18.03
N ASP A 204 18.36 14.68 18.74
CA ASP A 204 19.22 14.34 19.88
C ASP A 204 18.47 14.57 21.19
N LEU A 205 17.97 13.49 21.77
CA LEU A 205 17.24 13.53 23.05
C LEU A 205 18.15 13.88 24.24
N GLN A 206 19.47 13.83 24.11
CA GLN A 206 20.39 14.17 25.19
C GLN A 206 20.52 15.69 25.34
N ASN A 207 20.74 16.37 24.21
CA ASN A 207 21.08 17.79 24.20
C ASN A 207 19.88 18.73 24.02
N GLU A 208 18.81 18.29 23.35
CA GLU A 208 17.63 19.14 23.14
C GLU A 208 16.75 19.20 24.38
N ALA A 209 16.22 20.38 24.74
CA ALA A 209 15.34 20.51 25.91
C ALA A 209 14.01 19.75 25.74
N SER A 210 13.46 19.75 24.52
CA SER A 210 12.18 19.13 24.17
C SER A 210 12.13 18.84 22.68
N ILE A 211 11.37 17.82 22.26
CA ILE A 211 11.11 17.56 20.84
C ILE A 211 10.26 18.71 20.26
N PRO A 212 10.72 19.38 19.19
CA PRO A 212 9.99 20.46 18.53
C PRO A 212 8.68 20.03 17.86
N ASP A 213 7.66 20.90 17.90
CA ASP A 213 6.32 20.63 17.33
C ASP A 213 6.31 20.52 15.78
N ARG A 214 7.39 20.94 15.11
CA ARG A 214 7.51 20.84 13.65
C ARG A 214 7.56 19.39 13.15
N PHE A 215 7.97 18.46 14.01
CA PHE A 215 8.08 17.05 13.66
C PHE A 215 6.70 16.38 13.63
N ARG A 216 6.31 15.89 12.46
CA ARG A 216 5.05 15.15 12.27
C ARG A 216 5.07 13.76 12.88
N ALA A 217 6.24 13.14 12.90
CA ALA A 217 6.51 11.89 13.59
C ALA A 217 7.97 11.84 14.04
N ILE A 218 8.22 11.06 15.09
CA ILE A 218 9.58 10.72 15.56
C ILE A 218 9.76 9.21 15.42
N ALA A 219 10.87 8.80 14.81
CA ALA A 219 11.24 7.41 14.61
C ALA A 219 12.44 7.04 15.48
N ILE A 220 12.32 5.93 16.20
CA ILE A 220 13.37 5.31 17.02
C ILE A 220 13.61 3.91 16.44
N VAL A 221 14.82 3.64 15.96
CA VAL A 221 15.15 2.41 15.24
C VAL A 221 16.36 1.74 15.85
N ALA A 222 16.17 0.51 16.35
CA ALA A 222 17.20 -0.33 16.96
C ALA A 222 18.12 0.40 17.96
N PRO A 223 17.59 1.13 18.96
CA PRO A 223 18.45 1.66 20.02
C PRO A 223 19.12 0.49 20.75
N ARG A 224 20.40 0.65 21.09
CA ARG A 224 21.21 -0.37 21.77
C ARG A 224 21.57 0.02 23.20
N ASP A 225 21.64 1.31 23.47
CA ASP A 225 21.91 1.86 24.80
C ASP A 225 20.61 2.17 25.55
N THR A 226 20.72 2.30 26.86
CA THR A 226 19.59 2.67 27.71
C THR A 226 19.20 4.14 27.51
N LEU A 227 17.91 4.40 27.28
CA LEU A 227 17.31 5.73 27.32
C LEU A 227 16.93 6.08 28.77
N PRO A 228 17.60 7.07 29.40
CA PRO A 228 17.29 7.47 30.76
C PRO A 228 15.87 8.06 30.90
N PRO A 229 15.26 8.01 32.10
CA PRO A 229 13.91 8.52 32.33
C PRO A 229 13.69 9.97 31.87
N GLY A 230 14.69 10.85 32.04
CA GLY A 230 14.59 12.25 31.60
C GLY A 230 14.40 12.42 30.09
N GLN A 231 14.85 11.45 29.27
CA GLN A 231 14.66 11.47 27.83
C GLN A 231 13.34 10.80 27.42
N LEU A 232 12.94 9.74 28.12
CA LEU A 232 11.63 9.13 27.97
C LEU A 232 10.50 10.13 28.30
N ASN A 233 10.71 11.01 29.29
CA ASN A 233 9.79 12.11 29.59
C ASN A 233 9.62 13.08 28.41
N LYS A 234 10.67 13.30 27.59
CA LYS A 234 10.55 14.15 26.38
C LYS A 234 9.67 13.50 25.32
N LEU A 235 9.68 12.16 25.23
CA LEU A 235 8.73 11.41 24.39
C LEU A 235 7.31 11.53 24.92
N ASP A 236 7.13 11.45 26.25
CA ASP A 236 5.83 11.66 26.89
C ASP A 236 5.29 13.07 26.63
N ASP A 237 6.13 14.10 26.77
CA ASP A 237 5.76 15.50 26.46
C ASP A 237 5.37 15.67 25.00
N TYR A 238 6.04 14.98 24.07
CA TYR A 238 5.68 14.97 22.66
C TYR A 238 4.34 14.27 22.40
N LEU A 239 4.10 13.10 22.98
CA LEU A 239 2.81 12.39 22.90
C LEU A 239 1.66 13.20 23.52
N SER A 240 1.91 13.92 24.62
CA SER A 240 0.92 14.75 25.30
C SER A 240 0.39 15.91 24.45
N ARG A 241 1.16 16.30 23.42
CA ARG A 241 0.81 17.31 22.43
C ARG A 241 0.20 16.71 21.15
N GLY A 242 -0.08 15.40 21.13
CA GLY A 242 -0.60 14.68 19.97
C GLY A 242 0.49 14.19 19.00
N GLY A 243 1.74 14.13 19.48
CA GLY A 243 2.86 13.58 18.75
C GLY A 243 2.68 12.10 18.41
N LYS A 244 3.44 11.65 17.41
CA LYS A 244 3.28 10.31 16.82
C LYS A 244 4.65 9.63 16.74
N LEU A 245 4.73 8.37 17.16
CA LEU A 245 6.01 7.66 17.26
C LEU A 245 6.02 6.40 16.40
N PHE A 246 7.14 6.19 15.72
CA PHE A 246 7.50 4.90 15.15
C PHE A 246 8.64 4.30 15.97
N ILE A 247 8.46 3.09 16.49
CA ILE A 247 9.45 2.42 17.35
C ILE A 247 9.69 1.02 16.81
N ALA A 248 10.91 0.78 16.34
CA ALA A 248 11.41 -0.54 16.02
C ALA A 248 12.50 -0.86 17.05
N LEU A 249 12.25 -1.82 17.94
CA LEU A 249 13.15 -2.11 19.07
C LEU A 249 13.45 -3.60 19.19
N ASN A 250 14.66 -3.87 19.65
CA ASN A 250 15.11 -5.21 20.02
C ASN A 250 14.98 -5.35 21.54
N THR A 251 14.39 -6.47 22.00
CA THR A 251 14.43 -6.86 23.43
C THR A 251 15.27 -8.10 23.66
N VAL A 252 15.79 -8.65 22.57
CA VAL A 252 16.76 -9.73 22.51
C VAL A 252 17.80 -9.41 21.45
N ASP A 253 19.00 -9.91 21.63
CA ASP A 253 20.11 -9.78 20.69
C ASP A 253 20.65 -11.18 20.36
N GLY A 254 20.84 -11.45 19.07
CA GLY A 254 21.27 -12.73 18.55
C GLY A 254 22.65 -12.65 17.91
N ASP A 255 23.65 -13.19 18.58
CA ASP A 255 25.02 -13.29 18.07
C ASP A 255 25.22 -14.63 17.37
N LEU A 256 25.18 -14.60 16.03
CA LEU A 256 25.43 -15.78 15.20
C LEU A 256 26.90 -16.21 15.18
N GLN A 257 27.85 -15.34 15.52
CA GLN A 257 29.28 -15.70 15.58
C GLN A 257 29.56 -16.58 16.78
N ASN A 258 28.96 -16.23 17.93
CA ASN A 258 29.05 -17.00 19.17
C ASN A 258 27.89 -18.01 19.34
N ALA A 259 26.96 -18.06 18.39
CA ALA A 259 25.75 -18.87 18.42
C ALA A 259 24.96 -18.72 19.73
N GLN A 260 24.85 -17.49 20.25
CA GLN A 260 24.17 -17.19 21.51
C GLN A 260 23.15 -16.07 21.31
N GLY A 261 22.00 -16.18 21.99
CA GLY A 261 21.01 -15.14 22.10
C GLY A 261 20.79 -14.71 23.55
N ASN A 262 20.74 -13.41 23.81
CA ASN A 262 20.58 -12.83 25.14
C ASN A 262 19.44 -11.79 25.16
N ALA A 263 18.88 -11.52 26.34
CA ALA A 263 17.95 -10.39 26.51
C ALA A 263 18.73 -9.07 26.52
N ILE A 264 18.14 -8.03 25.97
CA ILE A 264 18.63 -6.66 26.09
C ILE A 264 17.51 -5.74 26.60
N SER A 265 17.88 -4.61 27.18
CA SER A 265 16.91 -3.61 27.63
C SER A 265 17.45 -2.21 27.41
N THR A 266 16.60 -1.39 26.80
CA THR A 266 16.85 0.01 26.49
C THR A 266 16.05 0.94 27.42
N GLY A 267 15.14 0.39 28.22
CA GLY A 267 14.19 1.16 29.03
C GLY A 267 12.91 1.51 28.27
N LEU A 268 12.93 1.47 26.93
CA LEU A 268 11.74 1.65 26.10
C LEU A 268 10.71 0.55 26.30
N GLU A 269 11.14 -0.68 26.64
CA GLU A 269 10.23 -1.81 26.83
C GLU A 269 9.29 -1.55 28.02
N ARG A 270 9.86 -1.07 29.13
CA ARG A 270 9.09 -0.68 30.32
C ARG A 270 8.24 0.55 30.05
N TRP A 271 8.77 1.52 29.31
CA TRP A 271 8.03 2.73 28.96
C TRP A 271 6.82 2.43 28.04
N LEU A 272 6.98 1.55 27.04
CA LEU A 272 5.90 1.05 26.20
C LEU A 272 4.86 0.27 27.01
N GLN A 273 5.30 -0.54 27.98
CA GLN A 273 4.40 -1.30 28.84
C GLN A 273 3.47 -0.37 29.63
N GLN A 274 3.97 0.77 30.11
CA GLN A 274 3.16 1.80 30.77
C GLN A 274 2.12 2.44 29.83
N LYS A 275 2.35 2.40 28.51
CA LYS A 275 1.39 2.86 27.49
C LYS A 275 0.41 1.78 27.05
N GLY A 276 0.59 0.53 27.50
CA GLY A 276 -0.29 -0.58 27.17
C GLY A 276 0.25 -1.54 26.10
N ILE A 277 1.51 -1.42 25.67
CA ILE A 277 2.16 -2.44 24.83
C ILE A 277 3.31 -3.08 25.57
N GLU A 278 3.26 -4.39 25.75
CA GLU A 278 4.37 -5.17 26.24
C GLU A 278 5.12 -5.80 25.08
N VAL A 279 6.44 -5.61 25.04
CA VAL A 279 7.34 -6.27 24.10
C VAL A 279 8.15 -7.26 24.92
N SER A 280 7.89 -8.55 24.73
CA SER A 280 8.42 -9.59 25.62
C SER A 280 9.91 -9.84 25.32
N PRO A 281 10.79 -9.93 26.34
CA PRO A 281 12.23 -10.19 26.17
C PRO A 281 12.48 -11.66 25.82
N SER A 282 11.98 -12.10 24.67
CA SER A 282 11.97 -13.50 24.23
C SER A 282 12.04 -13.58 22.71
N PHE A 283 12.77 -14.58 22.20
CA PHE A 283 12.87 -14.83 20.77
C PHE A 283 11.61 -15.48 20.23
N ILE A 284 11.16 -15.02 19.07
CA ILE A 284 10.20 -15.74 18.24
C ILE A 284 10.93 -16.80 17.42
N ILE A 285 10.34 -17.99 17.37
CA ILE A 285 10.69 -19.03 16.40
C ILE A 285 9.49 -19.32 15.50
N ASP A 286 9.71 -19.50 14.22
CA ASP A 286 8.65 -19.80 13.25
C ASP A 286 9.11 -20.89 12.28
N ALA A 287 8.20 -21.82 11.95
CA ALA A 287 8.46 -22.82 10.93
C ALA A 287 8.60 -22.17 9.53
N GLN A 288 7.90 -21.06 9.28
CA GLN A 288 8.07 -20.24 8.10
C GLN A 288 9.19 -19.21 8.32
N CYS A 289 10.42 -19.60 7.99
CA CYS A 289 11.62 -18.82 8.30
C CYS A 289 12.60 -18.71 7.15
N GLY A 290 13.51 -17.75 7.28
CA GLY A 290 14.68 -17.57 6.43
C GLY A 290 15.75 -18.64 6.67
N SER A 291 16.88 -18.49 5.97
CA SER A 291 18.03 -19.37 6.13
C SER A 291 19.30 -18.58 6.41
N VAL A 292 20.23 -19.20 7.14
CA VAL A 292 21.58 -18.69 7.37
C VAL A 292 22.58 -19.58 6.64
N GLN A 293 23.67 -18.97 6.16
CA GLN A 293 24.75 -19.70 5.49
C GLN A 293 25.74 -20.19 6.54
N VAL A 294 25.90 -21.51 6.65
CA VAL A 294 26.90 -22.11 7.54
C VAL A 294 28.01 -22.80 6.76
N ARG A 295 29.24 -22.60 7.21
CA ARG A 295 30.42 -23.29 6.69
C ARG A 295 30.46 -24.70 7.26
N GLN A 296 30.19 -25.70 6.42
CA GLN A 296 30.34 -27.10 6.76
C GLN A 296 31.61 -27.65 6.12
N GLN A 297 32.46 -28.27 6.93
CA GLN A 297 33.66 -28.93 6.46
C GLN A 297 33.36 -30.41 6.19
N GLN A 298 33.49 -30.84 4.94
CA GLN A 298 33.38 -32.25 4.56
C GLN A 298 34.75 -32.73 4.07
N GLY A 299 35.50 -33.38 4.98
CA GLY A 299 36.89 -33.76 4.73
C GLY A 299 37.80 -32.55 4.62
N PHE A 300 38.50 -32.41 3.48
CA PHE A 300 39.40 -31.27 3.21
C PHE A 300 38.70 -30.06 2.55
N LEU A 301 37.43 -30.18 2.16
CA LEU A 301 36.67 -29.13 1.47
C LEU A 301 35.68 -28.47 2.43
N THR A 302 35.56 -27.14 2.34
CA THR A 302 34.55 -26.36 3.07
C THR A 302 33.46 -25.93 2.09
N PHE A 303 32.21 -26.25 2.42
CA PHE A 303 31.02 -25.85 1.68
C PHE A 303 30.21 -24.86 2.50
N ASN A 304 29.58 -23.89 1.84
CA ASN A 304 28.54 -23.07 2.46
C ASN A 304 27.19 -23.72 2.16
N THR A 305 26.49 -24.15 3.19
CA THR A 305 25.13 -24.72 3.07
C THR A 305 24.15 -23.77 3.74
N ALA A 306 23.03 -23.50 3.07
CA ALA A 306 21.92 -22.76 3.64
C ALA A 306 21.11 -23.65 4.59
N VAL A 307 21.00 -23.27 5.85
CA VAL A 307 20.21 -23.98 6.86
C VAL A 307 19.05 -23.09 7.30
N GLN A 308 17.84 -23.64 7.33
CA GLN A 308 16.66 -22.93 7.84
C GLN A 308 16.89 -22.52 9.29
N PHE A 309 16.57 -21.27 9.59
CA PHE A 309 16.86 -20.68 10.90
C PHE A 309 15.59 -20.04 11.45
N PRO A 310 14.82 -20.76 12.30
CA PRO A 310 13.51 -20.32 12.80
C PRO A 310 13.46 -18.96 13.50
N TYR A 311 14.61 -18.44 13.93
CA TYR A 311 14.75 -17.10 14.52
C TYR A 311 14.70 -15.96 13.48
N LEU A 312 14.57 -16.28 12.19
CA LEU A 312 14.35 -15.33 11.09
C LEU A 312 12.94 -15.52 10.49
N PRO A 313 11.85 -15.27 11.25
CA PRO A 313 10.51 -15.48 10.75
C PRO A 313 10.24 -14.64 9.48
N ILE A 314 9.64 -15.28 8.48
CA ILE A 314 9.12 -14.61 7.28
C ILE A 314 7.65 -14.34 7.54
N ILE A 315 7.29 -13.07 7.63
CA ILE A 315 5.96 -12.58 7.94
C ILE A 315 5.23 -12.28 6.64
N ASN A 316 4.15 -13.00 6.37
CA ASN A 316 3.22 -12.75 5.26
C ASN A 316 1.76 -12.71 5.72
N ASN A 317 1.52 -12.81 7.03
CA ASN A 317 0.21 -12.67 7.65
C ASN A 317 0.05 -11.24 8.18
N PHE A 318 -0.56 -10.39 7.34
CA PHE A 318 -0.83 -9.00 7.63
C PHE A 318 -2.34 -8.79 7.79
N PRO A 319 -2.85 -8.54 9.00
CA PRO A 319 -4.20 -8.02 9.18
C PRO A 319 -4.41 -6.74 8.36
N GLU A 320 -5.66 -6.51 7.93
CA GLU A 320 -6.05 -5.34 7.13
C GLU A 320 -5.67 -4.02 7.83
N HIS A 321 -4.65 -3.35 7.29
CA HIS A 321 -4.22 -2.05 7.75
C HIS A 321 -3.52 -1.28 6.62
N PRO A 322 -3.71 0.05 6.48
CA PRO A 322 -3.05 0.82 5.43
C PRO A 322 -1.52 0.66 5.40
N ILE A 323 -0.90 0.48 6.57
CA ILE A 323 0.56 0.25 6.72
C ILE A 323 1.05 -0.98 5.93
N THR A 324 0.26 -2.04 5.90
CA THR A 324 0.70 -3.37 5.44
C THR A 324 0.14 -3.77 4.09
N ARG A 325 -0.78 -2.97 3.53
CA ARG A 325 -1.29 -3.25 2.19
C ARG A 325 -0.17 -3.20 1.15
N GLY A 326 -0.19 -4.15 0.23
CA GLY A 326 0.81 -4.26 -0.83
C GLY A 326 2.16 -4.83 -0.39
N LEU A 327 2.34 -5.16 0.90
CA LEU A 327 3.48 -5.97 1.34
C LEU A 327 3.18 -7.44 1.02
N GLU A 328 4.16 -8.13 0.43
CA GLU A 328 4.08 -9.56 0.18
C GLU A 328 4.67 -10.35 1.35
N GLN A 329 5.88 -9.97 1.79
CA GLN A 329 6.53 -10.59 2.92
C GLN A 329 7.57 -9.68 3.59
N VAL A 330 7.68 -9.74 4.91
CA VAL A 330 8.70 -9.04 5.70
C VAL A 330 9.51 -10.06 6.48
N ILE A 331 10.83 -9.98 6.43
CA ILE A 331 11.69 -10.88 7.20
C ILE A 331 12.13 -10.14 8.46
N LEU A 332 11.84 -10.71 9.63
CA LEU A 332 12.32 -10.17 10.89
C LEU A 332 13.49 -11.00 11.40
N SER A 333 14.50 -10.36 11.97
CA SER A 333 15.67 -10.99 12.58
C SER A 333 15.55 -10.92 14.09
N PHE A 334 15.45 -12.07 14.75
CA PHE A 334 15.37 -12.13 16.22
C PHE A 334 14.21 -11.31 16.81
N ALA A 335 13.04 -11.40 16.18
CA ALA A 335 11.86 -10.66 16.60
C ALA A 335 11.38 -11.07 18.00
N SER A 336 10.80 -10.10 18.69
CA SER A 336 10.17 -10.22 20.00
C SER A 336 8.64 -10.11 19.88
N PRO A 337 7.85 -10.88 20.63
CA PRO A 337 6.39 -10.83 20.54
C PRO A 337 5.82 -9.64 21.31
N LEU A 338 4.80 -9.02 20.73
CA LEU A 338 4.03 -7.94 21.30
C LEU A 338 2.75 -8.46 21.94
N ARG A 339 2.37 -7.87 23.08
CA ARG A 339 1.10 -8.11 23.75
C ARG A 339 0.46 -6.78 24.14
N PHE A 340 -0.83 -6.64 23.85
CA PHE A 340 -1.60 -5.52 24.38
C PHE A 340 -1.95 -5.77 25.85
N VAL A 341 -1.56 -4.83 26.71
CA VAL A 341 -1.81 -4.82 28.16
C VAL A 341 -2.47 -3.51 28.61
N GLY A 342 -2.98 -2.72 27.66
CA GLY A 342 -3.67 -1.46 27.93
C GLY A 342 -5.12 -1.63 28.40
N ASP A 343 -5.76 -0.50 28.71
CA ASP A 343 -7.16 -0.44 29.13
C ASP A 343 -8.09 -0.03 27.96
N SER A 344 -9.38 0.19 28.26
CA SER A 344 -10.39 0.57 27.26
C SER A 344 -10.23 1.98 26.67
N THR A 345 -9.30 2.80 27.17
CA THR A 345 -9.04 4.16 26.66
C THR A 345 -8.09 4.18 25.45
N THR A 346 -7.43 3.04 25.19
CA THR A 346 -6.49 2.86 24.09
C THR A 346 -6.96 1.76 23.15
N ARG A 347 -6.63 1.88 21.87
CA ARG A 347 -6.94 0.91 20.83
C ARG A 347 -5.65 0.35 20.27
N PHE A 348 -5.49 -0.97 20.38
CA PHE A 348 -4.39 -1.68 19.75
C PHE A 348 -4.86 -2.46 18.54
N THR A 349 -4.19 -2.26 17.40
CA THR A 349 -4.45 -2.96 16.13
C THR A 349 -3.18 -3.72 15.73
N PRO A 350 -3.19 -5.07 15.74
CA PRO A 350 -2.06 -5.83 15.23
C PRO A 350 -1.95 -5.62 13.71
N ILE A 351 -0.72 -5.44 13.22
CA ILE A 351 -0.46 -5.23 11.78
C ILE A 351 0.40 -6.34 11.17
N ALA A 352 1.15 -7.10 11.99
CA ALA A 352 2.02 -8.17 11.52
C ALA A 352 1.98 -9.35 12.49
N LEU A 353 1.75 -10.55 11.97
CA LEU A 353 1.59 -11.79 12.73
C LEU A 353 2.52 -12.88 12.20
N THR A 354 3.06 -13.71 13.09
CA THR A 354 3.76 -14.94 12.69
C THR A 354 2.82 -15.95 12.02
N SER A 355 3.39 -17.04 11.51
CA SER A 355 2.61 -18.13 10.95
C SER A 355 1.79 -18.87 12.03
N VAL A 356 0.92 -19.77 11.56
CA VAL A 356 0.16 -20.69 12.42
C VAL A 356 1.04 -21.71 13.14
N LYS A 357 2.32 -21.84 12.77
CA LYS A 357 3.33 -22.71 13.40
C LYS A 357 4.48 -21.84 13.90
N SER A 358 4.29 -21.24 15.07
CA SER A 358 5.30 -20.40 15.73
C SER A 358 5.49 -20.77 17.20
N GLY A 359 6.47 -20.17 17.85
CA GLY A 359 6.80 -20.43 19.24
C GLY A 359 7.63 -19.30 19.84
N ILE A 360 7.84 -19.38 21.15
CA ILE A 360 8.63 -18.43 21.92
C ILE A 360 9.75 -19.19 22.62
N VAL A 361 10.96 -18.63 22.60
CA VAL A 361 12.13 -19.14 23.31
C VAL A 361 12.69 -18.03 24.20
N ASN A 362 12.80 -18.31 25.49
CA ASN A 362 13.33 -17.33 26.44
C ASN A 362 14.87 -17.33 26.43
N PRO A 363 15.53 -16.15 26.47
CA PRO A 363 16.96 -16.04 26.65
C PRO A 363 17.41 -16.44 28.07
N PRO A 364 18.68 -16.82 28.26
CA PRO A 364 19.69 -17.00 27.21
C PRO A 364 19.42 -18.27 26.39
N VAL A 365 19.73 -18.20 25.10
CA VAL A 365 19.56 -19.33 24.18
C VAL A 365 20.87 -19.63 23.46
N PHE A 366 21.16 -20.91 23.23
CA PHE A 366 22.22 -21.35 22.34
C PHE A 366 21.61 -21.75 21.00
N PHE A 367 22.09 -21.15 19.91
CA PHE A 367 21.61 -21.40 18.55
C PHE A 367 22.25 -22.67 17.99
N ASP A 368 21.65 -23.82 18.30
CA ASP A 368 22.05 -25.08 17.69
C ASP A 368 21.57 -25.16 16.24
N ILE A 369 22.46 -24.86 15.29
CA ILE A 369 22.18 -24.94 13.85
C ILE A 369 21.89 -26.37 13.39
N ASN A 370 22.34 -27.39 14.13
CA ASN A 370 22.09 -28.79 13.78
C ASN A 370 20.79 -29.33 14.39
N LYS A 371 20.05 -28.51 15.16
CA LYS A 371 18.78 -28.90 15.75
C LYS A 371 17.80 -29.32 14.66
N GLN A 372 17.24 -30.53 14.81
CA GLN A 372 16.13 -30.99 13.99
C GLN A 372 14.82 -30.45 14.56
N TRP A 373 14.25 -29.46 13.90
CA TRP A 373 12.98 -28.85 14.29
C TRP A 373 11.81 -29.76 13.93
N THR A 374 10.86 -29.86 14.86
CA THR A 374 9.63 -30.64 14.72
C THR A 374 8.42 -29.75 14.93
N ASP A 375 7.24 -30.21 14.53
CA ASP A 375 5.98 -29.46 14.75
C ASP A 375 5.73 -29.18 16.25
N ALA A 376 6.28 -30.00 17.16
CA ALA A 376 6.16 -29.78 18.60
C ALA A 376 6.96 -28.57 19.13
N ASP A 377 7.99 -28.12 18.38
CA ASP A 377 8.76 -26.93 18.72
C ASP A 377 7.99 -25.63 18.44
N PHE A 378 6.88 -25.70 17.69
CA PHE A 378 6.07 -24.56 17.27
C PHE A 378 4.62 -24.65 17.81
N PRO A 379 4.42 -24.61 19.15
CA PRO A 379 3.11 -24.85 19.76
C PRO A 379 2.15 -23.65 19.69
N MET A 380 2.61 -22.49 19.23
CA MET A 380 1.86 -21.23 19.19
C MET A 380 1.48 -20.87 17.75
N SER A 381 0.60 -19.89 17.60
CA SER A 381 0.15 -19.41 16.29
C SER A 381 -0.08 -17.91 16.33
N ASN A 382 0.18 -17.23 15.20
CA ASN A 382 -0.18 -15.82 14.98
C ASN A 382 0.29 -14.89 16.12
N LEU A 383 1.52 -15.06 16.59
CA LEU A 383 2.16 -14.15 17.54
C LEU A 383 2.29 -12.77 16.89
N ILE A 384 1.96 -11.73 17.64
CA ILE A 384 2.00 -10.35 17.13
C ILE A 384 3.45 -9.89 17.14
N VAL A 385 3.96 -9.46 15.99
CA VAL A 385 5.33 -8.93 15.84
C VAL A 385 5.35 -7.45 15.49
N GLY A 386 4.20 -6.89 15.14
CA GLY A 386 4.02 -5.47 14.89
C GLY A 386 2.59 -5.04 15.17
N GLY A 387 2.43 -3.83 15.71
CA GLY A 387 1.12 -3.29 16.04
C GLY A 387 1.08 -1.77 16.11
N VAL A 388 -0.13 -1.25 16.05
CA VAL A 388 -0.44 0.17 16.16
C VAL A 388 -1.22 0.39 17.46
N LEU A 389 -0.78 1.31 18.30
CA LEU A 389 -1.49 1.79 19.47
C LEU A 389 -1.99 3.21 19.22
N GLU A 390 -3.27 3.44 19.43
CA GLU A 390 -3.90 4.74 19.26
C GLU A 390 -4.72 5.11 20.49
N GLY A 391 -4.80 6.41 20.78
CA GLY A 391 -5.66 6.95 21.83
C GLY A 391 -4.98 8.06 22.60
N ASN A 392 -5.45 8.28 23.83
CA ASN A 392 -4.88 9.29 24.72
C ASN A 392 -3.75 8.68 25.53
N LEU A 393 -2.61 8.43 24.87
CA LEU A 393 -1.50 7.66 25.44
C LEU A 393 -0.78 8.41 26.57
N VAL A 394 -0.74 9.75 26.45
CA VAL A 394 -0.29 10.67 27.49
C VAL A 394 -1.20 11.89 27.47
N GLY A 395 -1.76 12.25 28.63
CA GLY A 395 -2.66 13.40 28.73
C GLY A 395 -3.97 13.19 27.96
N ASN A 396 -4.47 14.26 27.33
CA ASN A 396 -5.78 14.28 26.66
C ASN A 396 -5.70 14.37 25.13
N ALA A 397 -4.50 14.46 24.57
CA ALA A 397 -4.31 14.56 23.12
C ALA A 397 -4.28 13.18 22.49
N TYR A 398 -4.95 13.04 21.34
CA TYR A 398 -4.92 11.82 20.56
C TYR A 398 -3.54 11.64 19.93
N SER A 399 -2.87 10.54 20.28
CA SER A 399 -1.53 10.18 19.81
C SER A 399 -1.51 8.75 19.29
N ARG A 400 -0.46 8.42 18.54
CA ARG A 400 -0.28 7.12 17.89
C ARG A 400 1.14 6.63 18.06
N ILE A 401 1.29 5.33 18.28
CA ILE A 401 2.59 4.64 18.29
C ILE A 401 2.49 3.42 17.38
N VAL A 402 3.39 3.30 16.41
CA VAL A 402 3.63 2.04 15.69
C VAL A 402 4.83 1.36 16.33
N VAL A 403 4.67 0.10 16.74
CA VAL A 403 5.73 -0.70 17.36
C VAL A 403 6.00 -1.95 16.53
N ILE A 404 7.27 -2.21 16.22
CA ILE A 404 7.75 -3.46 15.61
C ILE A 404 8.75 -4.11 16.58
N GLY A 405 8.58 -5.41 16.83
CA GLY A 405 9.39 -6.19 17.79
C GLY A 405 10.77 -6.62 17.28
N ASP A 406 11.21 -6.04 16.17
CA ASP A 406 12.54 -6.17 15.59
C ASP A 406 12.95 -4.75 15.17
N GLY A 407 14.10 -4.28 15.67
CA GLY A 407 14.67 -2.98 15.33
C GLY A 407 15.53 -3.00 14.07
N ASP A 408 16.11 -4.15 13.73
CA ASP A 408 17.07 -4.31 12.64
C ASP A 408 16.41 -4.60 11.30
N PHE A 409 15.10 -4.84 11.28
CA PHE A 409 14.35 -5.15 10.06
C PHE A 409 14.51 -4.13 8.91
N PRO A 410 14.63 -2.80 9.12
CA PRO A 410 14.69 -1.86 8.01
C PRO A 410 16.13 -1.61 7.53
N LEU A 411 17.13 -2.27 8.13
CA LEU A 411 18.55 -2.02 7.85
C LEU A 411 18.98 -2.68 6.53
N SER A 412 19.66 -1.89 5.71
CA SER A 412 20.27 -2.28 4.45
C SER A 412 21.69 -2.80 4.69
N GLY A 413 21.84 -4.07 5.07
CA GLY A 413 23.14 -4.68 5.35
C GLY A 413 23.09 -6.21 5.51
N GLN A 414 24.22 -6.89 5.23
CA GLN A 414 24.41 -8.34 5.40
C GLN A 414 23.41 -9.27 4.66
N GLY A 415 23.21 -9.07 3.35
CA GLY A 415 22.39 -10.00 2.55
C GLY A 415 20.88 -9.91 2.80
N ARG A 416 20.43 -8.91 3.56
CA ARG A 416 19.03 -8.58 3.79
C ARG A 416 18.53 -7.66 2.67
N GLN A 417 17.99 -8.25 1.61
CA GLN A 417 17.33 -7.53 0.52
C GLN A 417 15.82 -7.79 0.58
N GLY A 418 15.11 -7.00 1.38
CA GLY A 418 13.64 -6.99 1.38
C GLY A 418 13.14 -5.59 1.08
N GLY A 419 12.69 -5.33 -0.15
CA GLY A 419 12.02 -4.07 -0.49
C GLY A 419 10.81 -3.81 0.40
N ASP A 420 10.15 -4.88 0.84
CA ASP A 420 8.97 -4.84 1.71
C ASP A 420 9.31 -4.46 3.16
N ASN A 421 10.49 -4.83 3.67
CA ASN A 421 10.94 -4.37 5.00
C ASN A 421 11.08 -2.84 5.03
N ILE A 422 11.74 -2.28 4.02
CA ILE A 422 11.88 -0.83 3.86
C ILE A 422 10.49 -0.20 3.68
N SER A 423 9.64 -0.81 2.86
CA SER A 423 8.28 -0.34 2.62
C SER A 423 7.44 -0.34 3.90
N LEU A 424 7.57 -1.34 4.78
CA LEU A 424 6.86 -1.38 6.06
C LEU A 424 7.24 -0.19 6.96
N MET A 425 8.54 0.13 7.08
CA MET A 425 8.98 1.31 7.84
C MET A 425 8.46 2.61 7.21
N VAL A 426 8.62 2.77 5.91
CA VAL A 426 8.18 3.98 5.18
C VAL A 426 6.67 4.15 5.29
N ASN A 427 5.90 3.09 5.07
CA ASN A 427 4.44 3.08 5.21
C ASN A 427 4.01 3.41 6.65
N SER A 428 4.75 2.94 7.67
CA SER A 428 4.46 3.25 9.07
C SER A 428 4.64 4.73 9.36
N ILE A 429 5.76 5.32 8.89
CA ILE A 429 6.05 6.75 9.05
C ILE A 429 5.08 7.59 8.23
N ASP A 430 4.71 7.16 7.02
CA ASP A 430 3.68 7.79 6.20
C ASP A 430 2.35 7.82 6.93
N TRP A 431 1.88 6.68 7.43
CA TRP A 431 0.60 6.60 8.15
C TRP A 431 0.57 7.45 9.43
N LEU A 432 1.71 7.59 10.11
CA LEU A 432 1.83 8.49 11.25
C LEU A 432 1.84 9.95 10.79
N SER A 433 2.65 10.29 9.79
CA SER A 433 2.92 11.68 9.41
C SER A 433 1.83 12.31 8.56
N ASP A 434 1.05 11.50 7.84
CA ASP A 434 0.14 11.94 6.81
C ASP A 434 -1.32 11.96 7.26
N ASP A 435 -1.95 13.14 7.15
CA ASP A 435 -3.39 13.33 7.29
C ASP A 435 -4.10 13.33 5.90
N THR A 436 -3.35 13.20 4.78
CA THR A 436 -3.84 13.34 3.39
C THR A 436 -4.10 12.02 2.64
N GLY A 437 -3.77 10.87 3.25
CA GLY A 437 -4.13 9.54 2.74
C GLY A 437 -3.20 8.97 1.66
N LEU A 438 -1.99 9.51 1.45
CA LEU A 438 -1.02 9.03 0.45
C LEU A 438 -0.68 7.55 0.60
N ILE A 439 -0.81 7.00 1.80
CA ILE A 439 -0.67 5.57 2.01
C ILE A 439 -1.73 4.75 1.27
N GLU A 440 -2.96 5.25 1.13
CA GLU A 440 -3.99 4.57 0.33
C GLU A 440 -3.60 4.51 -1.15
N LEU A 441 -2.88 5.52 -1.65
CA LEU A 441 -2.41 5.62 -3.02
C LEU A 441 -1.36 4.56 -3.38
N ARG A 442 -0.36 4.33 -2.50
CA ARG A 442 0.67 3.28 -2.70
C ARG A 442 0.07 1.88 -2.80
N THR A 443 -1.04 1.66 -2.10
CA THR A 443 -1.57 0.33 -1.82
C THR A 443 -2.58 -0.21 -2.83
N LYS A 444 -3.13 0.65 -3.69
CA LYS A 444 -3.99 0.21 -4.81
C LYS A 444 -3.26 -0.59 -5.88
N GLY A 445 -1.93 -0.49 -5.89
CA GLY A 445 -1.11 -0.90 -7.02
C GLY A 445 -0.36 -2.21 -6.93
N VAL A 446 -0.10 -2.69 -5.72
CA VAL A 446 0.78 -3.85 -5.47
C VAL A 446 -0.06 -5.08 -5.15
N ALA A 447 -0.96 -5.45 -6.06
CA ALA A 447 -1.69 -6.69 -5.94
C ALA A 447 -1.43 -7.56 -7.17
N SER A 448 -0.34 -8.32 -7.13
CA SER A 448 -0.37 -9.59 -7.85
C SER A 448 -1.47 -10.42 -7.19
N ARG A 449 -2.56 -10.66 -7.92
CA ARG A 449 -3.69 -11.45 -7.42
C ARG A 449 -3.70 -12.79 -8.17
N PRO A 450 -2.81 -13.73 -7.82
CA PRO A 450 -3.04 -15.11 -8.22
C PRO A 450 -4.39 -15.54 -7.67
N ILE A 451 -5.12 -16.35 -8.44
CA ILE A 451 -6.39 -16.92 -8.00
C ILE A 451 -6.13 -17.59 -6.64
N GLY A 452 -6.77 -17.10 -5.57
CA GLY A 452 -6.54 -17.60 -4.22
C GLY A 452 -6.66 -19.13 -4.20
N GLN A 453 -5.79 -19.81 -3.45
CA GLN A 453 -5.81 -21.27 -3.36
C GLN A 453 -7.17 -21.82 -2.86
N GLU A 454 -7.96 -21.01 -2.13
CA GLU A 454 -9.36 -21.30 -1.77
C GLU A 454 -10.28 -21.46 -2.99
N TYR A 455 -9.92 -20.95 -4.17
CA TYR A 455 -10.67 -21.12 -5.43
C TYR A 455 -10.11 -22.23 -6.33
N LEU A 456 -8.97 -22.80 -5.95
CA LEU A 456 -8.28 -23.90 -6.64
C LEU A 456 -8.45 -25.25 -5.91
N SER A 457 -9.01 -25.26 -4.69
CA SER A 457 -9.38 -26.47 -3.97
C SER A 457 -10.73 -27.03 -4.46
N ASP A 458 -10.92 -28.35 -4.38
CA ASP A 458 -12.14 -29.03 -4.86
C ASP A 458 -13.43 -28.59 -4.13
N GLU A 459 -13.31 -28.06 -2.92
CA GLU A 459 -14.43 -27.50 -2.13
C GLU A 459 -14.97 -26.16 -2.68
N ALA A 460 -14.20 -25.46 -3.52
CA ALA A 460 -14.58 -24.16 -4.08
C ALA A 460 -15.58 -24.22 -5.25
N SER A 461 -15.89 -25.44 -5.70
CA SER A 461 -16.74 -25.73 -6.87
C SER A 461 -18.11 -25.05 -6.79
N SER A 462 -18.69 -24.92 -5.59
CA SER A 462 -20.00 -24.29 -5.38
C SER A 462 -19.99 -22.78 -5.56
N LYS A 463 -18.99 -22.06 -5.00
CA LYS A 463 -18.86 -20.60 -5.16
C LYS A 463 -18.58 -20.22 -6.63
N ARG A 464 -17.70 -20.97 -7.30
CA ARG A 464 -17.39 -20.78 -8.73
C ARG A 464 -18.61 -21.00 -9.63
N THR A 465 -19.41 -22.01 -9.31
CA THR A 465 -20.64 -22.34 -10.05
C THR A 465 -21.71 -21.29 -9.84
N PHE A 466 -21.88 -20.79 -8.61
CA PHE A 466 -22.80 -19.70 -8.29
C PHE A 466 -22.47 -18.42 -9.09
N LEU A 467 -21.20 -17.97 -9.09
CA LEU A 467 -20.80 -16.77 -9.84
C LEU A 467 -21.01 -16.90 -11.35
N LYS A 468 -20.78 -18.09 -11.92
CA LYS A 468 -21.07 -18.37 -13.34
C LYS A 468 -22.56 -18.24 -13.65
N TYR A 469 -23.42 -18.88 -12.86
CA TYR A 469 -24.87 -18.82 -13.07
C TYR A 469 -25.46 -17.45 -12.73
N LEU A 470 -24.88 -16.71 -11.79
CA LEU A 470 -25.26 -15.34 -11.49
C LEU A 470 -24.99 -14.44 -12.69
N ASN A 471 -23.76 -14.46 -13.24
CA ASN A 471 -23.41 -13.64 -14.40
C ASN A 471 -24.22 -13.99 -15.66
N PHE A 472 -24.58 -15.27 -15.85
CA PHE A 472 -25.42 -15.69 -16.97
C PHE A 472 -26.91 -15.40 -16.74
N GLY A 473 -27.40 -15.60 -15.51
CA GLY A 473 -28.81 -15.49 -15.16
C GLY A 473 -29.26 -14.06 -14.92
N LEU A 474 -28.41 -13.20 -14.36
CA LEU A 474 -28.76 -11.82 -14.00
C LEU A 474 -29.25 -10.99 -15.22
N PRO A 475 -28.59 -11.00 -16.40
CA PRO A 475 -29.08 -10.27 -17.56
C PRO A 475 -30.44 -10.78 -18.05
N ILE A 476 -30.64 -12.11 -18.06
CA ILE A 476 -31.90 -12.75 -18.46
C ILE A 476 -33.03 -12.36 -17.50
N LEU A 477 -32.74 -12.37 -16.21
CA LEU A 477 -33.67 -12.04 -15.15
C LEU A 477 -34.08 -10.55 -15.20
N LEU A 478 -33.14 -9.65 -15.49
CA LEU A 478 -33.44 -8.22 -15.72
C LEU A 478 -34.36 -8.01 -16.93
N VAL A 479 -34.14 -8.75 -18.02
CA VAL A 479 -35.02 -8.70 -19.21
C VAL A 479 -36.42 -9.24 -18.89
N LEU A 480 -36.52 -10.34 -18.14
CA LEU A 480 -37.81 -10.90 -17.71
C LEU A 480 -38.56 -9.98 -16.77
N ILE A 481 -37.88 -9.36 -15.79
CA ILE A 481 -38.47 -8.36 -14.89
C ILE A 481 -38.98 -7.17 -15.70
N TYR A 482 -38.19 -6.65 -16.63
CA TYR A 482 -38.64 -5.56 -17.50
C TYR A 482 -39.85 -5.97 -18.35
N GLY A 483 -39.84 -7.17 -18.92
CA GLY A 483 -40.96 -7.75 -19.66
C GLY A 483 -42.23 -7.87 -18.80
N PHE A 484 -42.10 -8.34 -17.58
CA PHE A 484 -43.21 -8.47 -16.63
C PHE A 484 -43.79 -7.11 -16.24
N ILE A 485 -42.94 -6.14 -15.89
CA ILE A 485 -43.34 -4.75 -15.59
C ILE A 485 -44.08 -4.14 -16.79
N ARG A 486 -43.59 -4.38 -18.01
CA ARG A 486 -44.23 -3.90 -19.24
C ARG A 486 -45.62 -4.50 -19.43
N VAL A 487 -45.79 -5.80 -19.20
CA VAL A 487 -47.09 -6.50 -19.32
C VAL A 487 -48.08 -6.01 -18.25
N GLN A 488 -47.63 -5.87 -17.01
CA GLN A 488 -48.41 -5.31 -15.90
C GLN A 488 -48.91 -3.89 -16.22
N ARG A 489 -48.02 -3.01 -16.71
CA ARG A 489 -48.38 -1.65 -17.15
C ARG A 489 -49.37 -1.66 -18.32
N GLN A 490 -49.24 -2.57 -19.28
CA GLN A 490 -50.20 -2.66 -20.38
C GLN A 490 -51.58 -3.17 -19.95
N LYS A 491 -51.64 -4.13 -19.01
CA LYS A 491 -52.89 -4.62 -18.43
C LYS A 491 -53.62 -3.51 -17.66
N SER A 492 -52.93 -2.74 -16.82
CA SER A 492 -53.56 -1.64 -16.08
C SER A 492 -54.05 -0.51 -17.01
N LEU A 493 -53.29 -0.19 -18.06
CA LEU A 493 -53.72 0.77 -19.09
C LEU A 493 -54.93 0.28 -19.91
N ARG A 494 -55.03 -1.03 -20.17
CA ARG A 494 -56.22 -1.63 -20.84
C ARG A 494 -57.45 -1.58 -19.93
N LEU A 495 -57.31 -1.90 -18.64
CA LEU A 495 -58.39 -1.81 -17.66
C LEU A 495 -58.93 -0.38 -17.51
N LYS A 496 -58.03 0.62 -17.41
CA LYS A 496 -58.44 2.05 -17.39
C LYS A 496 -59.20 2.48 -18.65
N ARG A 497 -58.79 2.00 -19.83
CA ARG A 497 -59.49 2.27 -21.11
C ARG A 497 -60.83 1.55 -21.26
N MET A 498 -61.06 0.46 -20.51
CA MET A 498 -62.36 -0.22 -20.47
C MET A 498 -63.34 0.46 -19.51
N GLN A 499 -62.84 1.07 -18.43
CA GLN A 499 -63.67 1.87 -17.51
C GLN A 499 -64.13 3.21 -18.13
N GLU A 500 -63.31 3.87 -18.95
CA GLU A 500 -63.71 5.08 -19.71
C GLU A 500 -64.78 4.84 -20.79
N ARG A 501 -65.14 3.59 -21.09
CA ARG A 501 -66.18 3.24 -22.07
C ARG A 501 -67.53 2.89 -21.43
N TYR A 502 -67.64 2.99 -20.11
CA TYR A 502 -68.85 2.69 -19.33
C TYR A 502 -69.41 3.89 -18.57
N VAL A 503 -69.10 5.12 -19.00
CA VAL A 503 -69.78 6.36 -18.56
C VAL A 503 -70.29 7.11 -19.78
#